data_AF-Q0FJ72-F1
#
_entry.id   AF-Q0FJ72-F1
#
_cell.length_a   1.000
_cell.length_b   1.000
_cell.length_c   1.000
_cell.angle_alpha   90.00
_cell.angle_beta   90.00
_cell.angle_gamma   90.00
#
_symmetry.space_group_name_H-M   'P 1'
#
loop_
_entity.id
_entity.type
_entity.pdbx_description
1 polymer ?
#
loop_
_entity_poly.entity_id
_entity_poly.type
_entity_poly.pdbx_seq_one_letter_code
_entity_poly.pdbx_strand_id
1 'polypeptide(L)'
;MKTVRIVLALGTALVLAACDAGPDKSQDRNTIDRDDLSQLKWGVWVDPDGCDNWIADDGVEGYLARRYDRYGKPVCSGVAPPTVATGDFKQGASSVIGDPI
;
A
#
# COMPACT_ATOMS: atom_id res chain seq x y z
N MET A 1 0.93 -37.96 -16.93
CA MET A 1 1.81 -37.59 -15.79
C MET A 1 2.90 -36.57 -16.14
N LYS A 2 3.61 -36.67 -17.28
CA LYS A 2 4.65 -35.67 -17.66
C LYS A 2 4.10 -34.25 -17.86
N THR A 3 2.98 -34.12 -18.57
CA THR A 3 2.30 -32.83 -18.81
C THR A 3 1.85 -32.15 -17.51
N VAL A 4 1.26 -32.90 -16.58
CA VAL A 4 0.86 -32.39 -15.25
C VAL A 4 2.06 -31.85 -14.48
N ARG A 5 3.20 -32.54 -14.50
CA ARG A 5 4.43 -32.09 -13.81
C ARG A 5 4.98 -30.80 -14.41
N ILE A 6 4.93 -30.65 -15.74
CA ILE A 6 5.37 -29.43 -16.43
C ILE A 6 4.46 -28.25 -16.09
N VAL A 7 3.14 -28.44 -16.13
CA VAL A 7 2.18 -27.40 -15.76
C VAL A 7 2.35 -26.98 -14.30
N LEU A 8 2.54 -27.93 -13.39
CA LEU A 8 2.77 -27.63 -11.97
C LEU A 8 4.06 -26.82 -11.76
N ALA A 9 5.15 -27.21 -12.44
CA ALA A 9 6.43 -26.53 -12.35
C ALA A 9 6.36 -25.09 -12.91
N LEU A 10 5.72 -24.90 -14.07
CA LEU A 10 5.51 -23.58 -14.66
C LEU A 10 4.60 -22.71 -13.79
N GLY A 11 3.51 -23.26 -13.26
CA GLY A 11 2.60 -22.55 -12.36
C GLY A 11 3.31 -22.09 -11.09
N THR A 12 4.16 -22.94 -10.51
CA THR A 12 4.91 -22.59 -9.29
C THR A 12 5.94 -21.50 -9.57
N ALA A 13 6.65 -21.57 -10.71
CA ALA A 13 7.60 -20.53 -11.10
C ALA A 13 6.94 -19.17 -11.32
N LEU A 14 5.74 -19.13 -11.92
CA LEU A 14 4.97 -17.89 -12.11
C LEU A 14 4.54 -17.26 -10.78
N VAL A 15 4.05 -18.06 -9.82
CA VAL A 15 3.63 -17.56 -8.50
C VAL A 15 4.83 -17.01 -7.72
N LEU A 16 5.97 -17.68 -7.76
CA LEU A 16 7.19 -17.23 -7.07
C LEU A 16 7.72 -15.90 -7.62
N ALA A 17 7.57 -15.65 -8.93
CA ALA A 17 8.03 -14.42 -9.57
C ALA A 17 7.22 -13.17 -9.18
N ALA A 18 6.04 -13.33 -8.59
CA ALA A 18 5.15 -12.22 -8.22
C ALA A 18 5.48 -11.57 -6.86
N CYS A 19 6.43 -12.10 -6.09
CA CYS A 19 6.73 -11.61 -4.73
C CYS A 19 7.64 -10.36 -4.67
N ASP A 20 8.16 -9.85 -5.79
CA ASP A 20 9.09 -8.71 -5.78
C ASP A 20 8.48 -7.45 -6.42
N ALA A 21 8.23 -6.44 -5.59
CA ALA A 21 7.72 -5.13 -6.01
C ALA A 21 8.85 -4.14 -6.39
N GLY A 22 10.10 -4.58 -6.43
CA GLY A 22 11.24 -3.76 -6.83
C GLY A 22 11.61 -2.63 -5.84
N PRO A 23 12.73 -1.92 -6.08
CA PRO A 23 13.24 -0.89 -5.17
C PRO A 23 12.49 0.44 -5.29
N ASP A 24 11.89 0.72 -6.45
CA ASP A 24 11.15 1.96 -6.69
C ASP A 24 9.68 1.78 -6.31
N LYS A 25 9.34 2.31 -5.13
CA LYS A 25 7.99 2.33 -4.55
C LYS A 25 7.18 3.55 -4.95
N SER A 26 7.68 4.38 -5.89
CA SER A 26 6.96 5.54 -6.40
C SER A 26 5.95 5.20 -7.50
N GLN A 27 5.92 3.95 -7.95
CA GLN A 27 5.00 3.49 -8.97
C GLN A 27 4.19 2.32 -8.45
N ASP A 28 2.89 2.41 -8.67
CA ASP A 28 2.01 1.27 -8.69
C ASP A 28 2.31 0.41 -9.94
N ARG A 29 2.69 -0.84 -9.69
CA ARG A 29 3.11 -1.80 -10.73
C ARG A 29 2.05 -2.87 -10.99
N ASN A 30 0.85 -2.72 -10.44
CA ASN A 30 -0.18 -3.71 -10.60
C ASN A 30 -0.70 -3.73 -12.06
N THR A 31 -1.24 -4.89 -12.44
CA THR A 31 -1.83 -5.09 -13.78
C THR A 31 -3.29 -4.66 -13.84
N ILE A 32 -3.89 -4.41 -12.68
CA ILE A 32 -5.28 -4.03 -12.44
C ILE A 32 -5.23 -2.86 -11.44
N ASP A 33 -6.08 -1.85 -11.61
CA ASP A 33 -6.19 -0.68 -10.70
C ASP A 33 -4.93 0.20 -10.61
N ARG A 34 -4.26 0.42 -11.75
CA ARG A 34 -2.98 1.14 -11.76
C ARG A 34 -3.16 2.65 -11.70
N ASP A 35 -2.87 3.24 -10.55
CA ASP A 35 -3.01 4.67 -10.32
C ASP A 35 -1.67 5.39 -10.08
N ASP A 36 -1.66 6.71 -10.33
CA ASP A 36 -0.52 7.54 -9.97
C ASP A 36 -0.61 7.92 -8.49
N LEU A 37 0.44 7.66 -7.70
CA LEU A 37 0.45 7.93 -6.26
C LEU A 37 0.12 9.38 -5.87
N SER A 38 0.28 10.33 -6.79
CA SER A 38 -0.11 11.73 -6.57
C SER A 38 -1.62 11.96 -6.55
N GLN A 39 -2.40 11.03 -7.09
CA GLN A 39 -3.87 11.10 -7.16
C GLN A 39 -4.53 10.51 -5.91
N LEU A 40 -3.79 9.67 -5.17
CA LEU A 40 -4.25 9.06 -3.92
C LEU A 40 -4.61 10.11 -2.87
N LYS A 41 -5.61 9.75 -2.06
CA LYS A 41 -5.98 10.52 -0.87
C LYS A 41 -5.19 10.03 0.31
N TRP A 42 -4.43 10.92 0.91
CA TRP A 42 -3.54 10.60 2.02
C TRP A 42 -4.18 10.98 3.35
N GLY A 43 -4.15 10.04 4.28
CA GLY A 43 -4.44 10.26 5.69
C GLY A 43 -3.20 10.03 6.55
N VAL A 44 -3.40 10.12 7.86
CA VAL A 44 -2.36 9.85 8.85
C VAL A 44 -2.82 8.74 9.78
N TRP A 45 -1.99 7.71 9.92
CA TRP A 45 -2.08 6.75 11.01
C TRP A 45 -1.02 7.04 12.06
N VAL A 46 -1.46 7.17 13.30
CA VAL A 46 -0.57 7.38 14.45
C VAL A 46 -0.19 6.02 15.03
N ASP A 47 1.10 5.72 15.04
CA ASP A 47 1.60 4.46 15.60
C ASP A 47 1.45 4.41 17.14
N PRO A 48 1.73 3.26 17.80
CA PRO A 48 1.69 3.15 19.26
C PRO A 48 2.65 4.10 20.00
N ASP A 49 3.72 4.56 19.34
CA ASP A 49 4.68 5.52 19.89
C ASP A 49 4.19 6.98 19.76
N GLY A 50 3.03 7.19 19.12
CA GLY A 50 2.42 8.51 18.93
C GLY A 50 2.90 9.25 17.68
N CYS A 51 3.57 8.57 16.74
CA CYS A 51 4.18 9.19 15.56
C CYS A 51 3.43 8.88 14.27
N ASP A 52 3.47 9.85 13.35
CA ASP A 52 2.69 9.91 12.14
C ASP A 52 3.26 8.99 11.05
N ASN A 53 2.36 8.27 10.38
CA ASN A 53 2.63 7.54 9.16
C ASN A 53 1.61 7.99 8.10
N TRP A 54 2.09 8.33 6.92
CA TRP A 54 1.23 8.54 5.77
C TRP A 54 0.60 7.20 5.38
N ILE A 55 -0.71 7.22 5.19
CA ILE A 55 -1.46 6.07 4.71
C ILE A 55 -2.35 6.49 3.54
N ALA A 56 -2.51 5.59 2.58
CA ALA A 56 -3.52 5.66 1.53
C ALA A 56 -4.02 4.25 1.25
N ASP A 57 -5.29 4.14 0.88
CA ASP A 57 -5.98 2.89 0.60
C ASP A 57 -6.93 3.16 -0.57
N ASP A 58 -6.63 2.59 -1.73
CA ASP A 58 -7.50 2.63 -2.92
C ASP A 58 -8.44 1.41 -2.98
N GLY A 59 -8.53 0.67 -1.87
CA GLY A 59 -9.42 -0.47 -1.72
C GLY A 59 -8.88 -1.78 -2.32
N VAL A 60 -7.85 -1.75 -3.17
CA VAL A 60 -7.14 -2.95 -3.63
C VAL A 60 -5.76 -3.03 -2.96
N GLU A 61 -5.11 -1.87 -2.78
CA GLU A 61 -3.75 -1.74 -2.28
C GLU A 61 -3.66 -0.75 -1.12
N GLY A 62 -2.84 -1.11 -0.13
CA GLY A 62 -2.53 -0.28 1.02
C GLY A 62 -1.13 0.29 0.94
N TYR A 63 -1.03 1.62 1.01
CA TYR A 63 0.23 2.35 1.05
C TYR A 63 0.53 2.85 2.46
N LEU A 64 1.77 2.67 2.92
CA LEU A 64 2.23 3.21 4.18
C LEU A 64 3.66 3.73 4.05
N ALA A 65 3.86 4.98 4.47
CA ALA A 65 5.19 5.58 4.55
C ALA A 65 5.34 6.36 5.86
N ARG A 66 6.41 6.09 6.61
CA ARG A 66 6.68 6.84 7.84
C ARG A 66 6.96 8.31 7.51
N ARG A 67 6.35 9.22 8.27
CA ARG A 67 6.53 10.66 8.07
C ARG A 67 7.77 11.13 8.83
N TYR A 68 8.71 11.72 8.11
CA TYR A 68 9.93 12.29 8.67
C TYR A 68 9.94 13.81 8.53
N ASP A 69 10.56 14.49 9.50
CA ASP A 69 10.89 15.90 9.38
C ASP A 69 12.12 16.10 8.47
N ARG A 70 12.49 17.37 8.26
CA ARG A 70 13.65 17.74 7.43
C ARG A 70 15.00 17.23 7.95
N TYR A 71 15.05 16.72 9.17
CA TYR A 71 16.25 16.18 9.83
C TYR A 71 16.24 14.65 9.89
N GLY A 72 15.21 14.00 9.32
CA GLY A 72 15.07 12.55 9.34
C GLY A 72 14.51 12.00 10.65
N LYS A 73 13.96 12.84 11.53
CA LYS A 73 13.29 12.37 12.76
C LYS A 73 11.82 12.06 12.46
N PRO A 74 11.23 11.00 13.06
CA PRO A 74 9.79 10.79 12.97
C PRO A 74 9.00 12.02 13.43
N VAL A 75 7.97 12.36 12.65
CA VAL A 75 7.02 13.40 13.02
C VAL A 75 5.99 12.79 13.97
N CYS A 76 5.73 13.44 15.12
CA CYS A 76 4.73 13.00 16.08
C CYS A 76 3.84 14.20 16.40
N SER A 77 2.84 14.43 15.53
CA SER A 77 2.10 15.71 15.48
C SER A 77 0.93 15.79 16.46
N GLY A 78 0.46 14.65 16.96
CA GLY A 78 -0.75 14.59 17.81
C GLY A 78 -2.05 14.82 17.04
N VAL A 79 -2.06 14.63 15.72
CA VAL A 79 -3.26 14.79 14.87
C VAL A 79 -4.40 13.81 15.25
N ALA A 80 -4.07 12.68 15.85
CA ALA A 80 -5.01 11.69 16.39
C ALA A 80 -4.37 10.94 17.59
N PRO A 81 -5.17 10.22 18.41
CA PRO A 81 -4.64 9.33 19.43
C PRO A 81 -3.78 8.19 18.83
N PRO A 82 -2.88 7.57 19.61
CA PRO A 82 -2.14 6.39 19.18
C PRO A 82 -3.09 5.30 18.65
N THR A 83 -2.65 4.59 17.62
CA THR A 83 -3.38 3.53 16.91
C THR A 83 -4.57 3.98 16.06
N VAL A 84 -4.81 5.29 15.92
CA VAL A 84 -5.92 5.85 15.14
C VAL A 84 -5.45 6.32 13.77
N ALA A 85 -6.23 5.99 12.74
CA ALA A 85 -6.12 6.53 11.39
C ALA A 85 -7.12 7.68 11.20
N THR A 86 -6.68 8.78 10.58
CA THR A 86 -7.49 9.98 10.32
C THR A 86 -7.27 10.51 8.91
N GLY A 87 -8.28 11.23 8.39
CA GLY A 87 -8.31 11.76 7.02
C GLY A 87 -9.03 10.84 6.04
N ASP A 88 -9.09 11.28 4.79
CA ASP A 88 -9.87 10.65 3.71
C ASP A 88 -9.10 9.53 3.00
N PHE A 89 -8.30 8.74 3.74
CA PHE A 89 -7.34 7.80 3.17
C PHE A 89 -7.97 6.69 2.31
N LYS A 90 -9.27 6.42 2.47
CA LYS A 90 -10.04 5.45 1.67
C LYS A 90 -10.74 6.04 0.43
N GLN A 91 -10.73 7.36 0.26
CA GLN A 91 -11.46 8.03 -0.82
C GLN A 91 -10.75 7.95 -2.18
N GLY A 92 -9.65 7.20 -2.27
CA GLY A 92 -9.00 6.86 -3.53
C GLY A 92 -9.63 5.65 -4.24
N ALA A 93 -10.56 4.94 -3.59
CA ALA A 93 -10.94 3.62 -4.05
C ALA A 93 -11.79 3.56 -5.32
N SER A 94 -11.46 2.60 -6.19
CA SER A 94 -12.25 2.28 -7.38
C SER A 94 -13.55 1.56 -7.00
N SER A 95 -14.69 2.04 -7.52
CA SER A 95 -16.02 1.47 -7.24
C SER A 95 -16.26 0.07 -7.82
N VAL A 96 -15.32 -0.46 -8.60
CA VAL A 96 -15.45 -1.74 -9.32
C VAL A 96 -14.71 -2.89 -8.62
N ILE A 97 -13.56 -2.61 -7.99
CA ILE A 97 -12.68 -3.65 -7.39
C ILE A 97 -12.27 -3.28 -5.95
N GLY A 98 -12.41 -2.02 -5.53
CA GLY A 98 -12.02 -1.55 -4.21
C GLY A 98 -13.07 -1.77 -3.11
N ASP A 99 -12.65 -1.53 -1.87
CA ASP A 99 -13.49 -1.54 -0.67
C ASP A 99 -14.73 -0.62 -0.85
N PRO A 100 -15.94 -1.09 -0.47
CA PRO A 100 -17.09 -0.20 -0.34
C PRO A 100 -16.81 0.85 0.74
N ILE A 101 -16.73 2.12 0.35
CA ILE A 101 -16.65 3.26 1.27
C ILE A 101 -17.94 3.45 2.08
#